data_AF-A0A2G8SED3-F1
#
_entry.id   AF-A0A2G8SED3-F1
#
_cell.length_a   1.000
_cell.length_b   1.000
_cell.length_c   1.000
_cell.angle_alpha   90.00
_cell.angle_beta   90.00
_cell.angle_gamma   90.00
#
_symmetry.space_group_name_H-M   'P 1'
#
loop_
_entity.id
_entity.type
_entity.pdbx_description
1 polymer ?
#
loop_
_entity_poly.entity_id
_entity_poly.type
_entity_poly.pdbx_seq_one_letter_code
_entity_poly.pdbx_strand_id
1 'polypeptide(L)'
;MALHTNVNINPTDAQAVALTHGPALNNEALRLERHGDLAGAERKHIEAIQMKEASVGADHVSTAISYNGLGELYLKMELLDKAEEYLNQALRVRERKGPKSDLATTRDDLGRLFEMRGELQAAQEIRLKGAPYNIACGNFNCSMLQNSLSNLSRCSVCKAVFYCSQPCQRADWRRHKKYCRRIENNVNNETSHL
;
A
#
# COMPACT_ATOMS: atom_id res chain seq x y z
N MET A 1 33.66 -23.49 10.24
CA MET A 1 33.09 -22.40 11.06
C MET A 1 31.59 -22.41 10.84
N ALA A 2 30.83 -22.98 11.79
CA ALA A 2 29.37 -22.97 11.73
C ALA A 2 28.87 -21.64 12.34
N LEU A 3 28.17 -20.84 11.54
CA LEU A 3 27.48 -19.64 12.00
C LEU A 3 26.24 -20.09 12.77
N HIS A 4 26.32 -20.05 14.10
CA HIS A 4 25.14 -20.16 14.96
C HIS A 4 24.33 -18.87 14.80
N THR A 5 23.25 -18.92 14.01
CA THR A 5 22.22 -17.89 14.06
C THR A 5 21.50 -18.04 15.40
N ASN A 6 21.84 -17.16 16.35
CA ASN A 6 21.06 -16.96 17.57
C ASN A 6 19.71 -16.34 17.18
N VAL A 7 18.79 -17.16 16.70
CA VAL A 7 17.38 -16.80 16.64
C VAL A 7 16.91 -16.80 18.09
N ASN A 8 16.74 -15.61 18.66
CA ASN A 8 16.12 -15.49 19.97
C ASN A 8 14.62 -15.84 19.82
N ILE A 9 14.24 -17.03 20.27
CA ILE A 9 12.89 -17.61 20.09
C ILE A 9 11.88 -17.01 21.09
N ASN A 10 12.33 -16.19 22.06
CA ASN A 10 11.44 -15.50 23.01
C ASN A 10 11.52 -13.98 22.86
N PRO A 11 10.43 -13.31 22.42
CA PRO A 11 10.39 -11.86 22.44
C PRO A 11 10.52 -11.35 23.88
N THR A 12 11.25 -10.24 24.07
CA THR A 12 11.23 -9.56 25.37
C THR A 12 9.81 -9.11 25.70
N ASP A 13 9.48 -8.89 26.98
CA ASP A 13 8.13 -8.45 27.38
C ASP A 13 7.68 -7.20 26.59
N ALA A 14 8.61 -6.28 26.31
CA ALA A 14 8.36 -5.10 25.48
C ALA A 14 8.04 -5.43 24.00
N GLN A 15 8.69 -6.45 23.43
CA GLN A 15 8.39 -6.95 22.08
C GLN A 15 7.03 -7.66 22.05
N ALA A 16 6.72 -8.49 23.06
CA ALA A 16 5.43 -9.17 23.17
C ALA A 16 4.27 -8.18 23.33
N VAL A 17 4.45 -7.13 24.14
CA VAL A 17 3.47 -6.05 24.31
C VAL A 17 3.22 -5.30 22.99
N ALA A 18 4.26 -4.88 22.28
CA ALA A 18 4.08 -4.15 21.02
C ALA A 18 3.43 -5.00 19.91
N LEU A 19 3.77 -6.30 19.84
CA LEU A 19 3.17 -7.22 18.87
C LEU A 19 1.71 -7.54 19.18
N THR A 20 1.27 -7.44 20.43
CA THR A 20 -0.12 -7.66 20.86
C THR A 20 -0.97 -6.38 20.82
N HIS A 21 -0.43 -5.24 21.24
CA HIS A 21 -1.16 -3.98 21.38
C HIS A 21 -1.17 -3.14 20.09
N GLY A 22 -0.08 -3.19 19.31
CA GLY A 22 0.03 -2.46 18.06
C GLY A 22 -1.10 -2.77 17.05
N PRO A 23 -1.52 -4.03 16.87
CA PRO A 23 -2.71 -4.36 16.07
C PRO A 23 -4.01 -3.76 16.60
N ALA A 24 -4.18 -3.67 17.92
CA ALA A 24 -5.39 -3.09 18.53
C ALA A 24 -5.51 -1.60 18.21
N LEU A 25 -4.41 -0.85 18.27
CA LEU A 25 -4.35 0.56 17.89
C LEU A 25 -4.66 0.76 16.40
N ASN A 26 -4.12 -0.08 15.51
CA ASN A 26 -4.47 -0.05 14.10
C ASN A 26 -5.97 -0.31 13.86
N ASN A 27 -6.55 -1.28 14.57
CA ASN A 27 -7.98 -1.59 14.46
C ASN A 27 -8.85 -0.44 14.99
N GLU A 28 -8.41 0.23 16.04
CA GLU A 28 -9.06 1.43 16.55
C GLU A 28 -9.01 2.57 15.53
N ALA A 29 -7.85 2.79 14.89
CA ALA A 29 -7.71 3.78 13.82
C ALA A 29 -8.69 3.53 12.67
N LEU A 30 -8.78 2.27 12.18
CA LEU A 30 -9.74 1.89 11.16
C LEU A 30 -11.19 2.08 11.60
N ARG A 31 -11.49 1.89 12.89
CA ARG A 31 -12.83 2.16 13.43
C ARG A 31 -13.13 3.65 13.42
N LEU A 32 -12.21 4.50 13.88
CA LEU A 32 -12.36 5.96 13.89
C LEU A 32 -12.55 6.50 12.47
N GLU A 33 -11.76 6.00 11.53
CA GLU A 33 -11.88 6.33 10.11
C GLU A 33 -13.28 6.01 9.56
N ARG A 34 -13.83 4.82 9.85
CA ARG A 34 -15.21 4.46 9.43
C ARG A 34 -16.28 5.38 10.00
N HIS A 35 -16.02 6.04 11.13
CA HIS A 35 -16.92 7.03 11.73
C HIS A 35 -16.60 8.47 11.30
N GLY A 36 -15.62 8.67 10.41
CA GLY A 36 -15.22 9.98 9.90
C GLY A 36 -14.22 10.75 10.77
N ASP A 37 -13.77 10.20 11.91
CA ASP A 37 -12.74 10.83 12.74
C ASP A 37 -11.33 10.52 12.20
N LEU A 38 -10.98 11.22 11.11
CA LEU A 38 -9.69 11.02 10.45
C LEU A 38 -8.52 11.49 11.32
N ALA A 39 -8.69 12.54 12.12
CA ALA A 39 -7.65 13.03 13.04
C ALA A 39 -7.41 12.04 14.19
N GLY A 40 -8.47 11.44 14.72
CA GLY A 40 -8.36 10.34 15.69
C GLY A 40 -7.67 9.12 15.10
N ALA A 41 -8.00 8.74 13.87
CA ALA A 41 -7.35 7.65 13.16
C ALA A 41 -5.84 7.91 12.98
N GLU A 42 -5.46 9.13 12.58
CA GLU A 42 -4.06 9.53 12.41
C GLU A 42 -3.28 9.37 13.73
N ARG A 43 -3.82 9.89 14.84
CA ARG A 43 -3.20 9.74 16.17
C ARG A 43 -2.98 8.26 16.53
N LYS A 44 -3.97 7.40 16.27
CA LYS A 44 -3.88 5.96 16.61
C LYS A 44 -2.89 5.21 15.75
N HIS A 45 -2.78 5.54 14.47
CA HIS A 45 -1.72 4.99 13.62
C HIS A 45 -0.33 5.45 14.07
N ILE A 46 -0.14 6.72 14.41
CA ILE A 46 1.14 7.24 14.92
C ILE A 46 1.51 6.57 16.24
N GLU A 47 0.57 6.42 17.17
CA GLU A 47 0.78 5.71 18.44
C GLU A 47 1.24 4.26 18.20
N ALA A 48 0.61 3.56 17.25
CA ALA A 48 0.98 2.20 16.87
C ALA A 48 2.39 2.12 16.27
N ILE A 49 2.76 3.10 15.43
CA ILE A 49 4.10 3.20 14.84
C ILE A 49 5.14 3.40 15.93
N GLN A 50 4.99 4.41 16.77
CA GLN A 50 5.95 4.75 17.83
C GLN A 50 6.19 3.56 18.77
N MET A 51 5.12 2.87 19.18
CA MET A 51 5.21 1.68 20.02
C MET A 51 6.01 0.55 19.33
N LYS A 52 5.74 0.28 18.04
CA LYS A 52 6.40 -0.79 17.31
C LYS A 52 7.86 -0.44 16.96
N GLU A 53 8.14 0.80 16.61
CA GLU A 53 9.51 1.26 16.38
C GLU A 53 10.36 1.12 17.64
N ALA A 54 9.83 1.53 18.80
CA ALA A 54 10.54 1.41 20.07
C ALA A 54 10.81 -0.05 20.49
N SER A 55 9.90 -0.97 20.20
CA SER A 55 10.01 -2.37 20.65
C SER A 55 10.69 -3.32 19.66
N VAL A 56 10.32 -3.25 18.38
CA VAL A 56 10.77 -4.20 17.33
C VAL A 56 11.54 -3.51 16.19
N GLY A 57 11.58 -2.17 16.18
CA GLY A 57 12.31 -1.38 15.19
C GLY A 57 11.50 -1.00 13.95
N ALA A 58 11.95 0.04 13.25
CA ALA A 58 11.35 0.55 12.02
C ALA A 58 11.37 -0.46 10.86
N ASP A 59 12.34 -1.39 10.86
CA ASP A 59 12.51 -2.39 9.81
C ASP A 59 11.71 -3.68 10.05
N HIS A 60 10.79 -3.71 11.02
CA HIS A 60 9.98 -4.89 11.32
C HIS A 60 8.68 -4.92 10.50
N VAL A 61 8.23 -6.11 10.09
CA VAL A 61 7.01 -6.29 9.25
C VAL A 61 5.77 -5.73 9.96
N SER A 62 5.65 -5.92 11.27
CA SER A 62 4.54 -5.34 12.06
C SER A 62 4.50 -3.81 12.01
N THR A 63 5.67 -3.15 11.98
CA THR A 63 5.78 -1.68 11.85
C THR A 63 5.36 -1.24 10.44
N ALA A 64 5.78 -1.99 9.42
CA ALA A 64 5.39 -1.74 8.02
C ALA A 64 3.87 -1.80 7.79
N ILE A 65 3.14 -2.64 8.53
CA ILE A 65 1.67 -2.66 8.50
C ILE A 65 1.10 -1.30 8.96
N SER A 66 1.65 -0.72 10.03
CA SER A 66 1.18 0.57 10.52
C SER A 66 1.59 1.73 9.60
N TYR A 67 2.78 1.68 8.99
CA TYR A 67 3.16 2.64 7.95
C TYR A 67 2.19 2.63 6.78
N ASN A 68 1.83 1.45 6.27
CA ASN A 68 0.87 1.37 5.17
C ASN A 68 -0.51 1.90 5.57
N GLY A 69 -0.99 1.57 6.78
CA GLY A 69 -2.27 2.07 7.28
C GLY A 69 -2.31 3.60 7.36
N LEU A 70 -1.24 4.22 7.87
CA LEU A 70 -1.13 5.67 7.92
C LEU A 70 -1.03 6.30 6.51
N GLY A 71 -0.27 5.68 5.61
CA GLY A 71 -0.20 6.10 4.21
C GLY A 71 -1.56 6.02 3.49
N GLU A 72 -2.35 4.98 3.76
CA GLU A 72 -3.70 4.82 3.23
C GLU A 72 -4.64 5.93 3.74
N LEU A 73 -4.55 6.25 5.03
CA LEU A 73 -5.31 7.34 5.64
C LEU A 73 -4.97 8.69 5.00
N TYR A 74 -3.68 8.97 4.77
CA TYR A 74 -3.27 10.21 4.11
C TYR A 74 -3.73 10.30 2.66
N LEU A 75 -3.83 9.18 1.92
CA LEU A 75 -4.46 9.17 0.61
C LEU A 75 -5.95 9.54 0.68
N LYS A 76 -6.67 9.11 1.72
CA LYS A 76 -8.08 9.51 1.94
C LYS A 76 -8.22 10.98 2.33
N MET A 77 -7.23 11.54 3.02
CA MET A 77 -7.14 12.98 3.32
C MET A 77 -6.59 13.82 2.15
N GLU A 78 -6.20 13.20 1.03
CA GLU A 78 -5.55 13.85 -0.11
C GLU A 78 -4.20 14.53 0.24
N LEU A 79 -3.54 14.10 1.32
CA LEU A 79 -2.21 14.56 1.75
C LEU A 79 -1.11 13.70 1.09
N LEU A 80 -0.91 13.90 -0.21
CA LEU A 80 -0.12 13.00 -1.06
C LEU A 80 1.35 12.86 -0.62
N ASP A 81 2.01 13.95 -0.21
CA ASP A 81 3.43 13.88 0.16
C ASP A 81 3.65 13.07 1.44
N LYS A 82 2.76 13.22 2.44
CA LYS A 82 2.77 12.38 3.64
C LYS A 82 2.45 10.92 3.33
N ALA A 83 1.49 10.68 2.43
CA ALA A 83 1.17 9.33 1.99
C ALA A 83 2.38 8.64 1.35
N GLU A 84 3.09 9.35 0.47
CA GLU A 84 4.27 8.84 -0.21
C GLU A 84 5.37 8.45 0.77
N GLU A 85 5.65 9.30 1.77
CA GLU A 85 6.64 9.03 2.80
C GLU A 85 6.38 7.68 3.50
N TYR A 86 5.18 7.52 4.08
CA TYR A 86 4.85 6.32 4.85
C TYR A 86 4.67 5.07 3.98
N LEU A 87 4.12 5.20 2.77
CA LEU A 87 4.01 4.07 1.85
C LEU A 87 5.39 3.59 1.37
N ASN A 88 6.35 4.50 1.15
CA ASN A 88 7.72 4.12 0.82
C ASN A 88 8.45 3.46 2.00
N GLN A 89 8.18 3.90 3.25
CA GLN A 89 8.68 3.20 4.43
C GLN A 89 8.13 1.76 4.51
N ALA A 90 6.82 1.57 4.29
CA ALA A 90 6.21 0.25 4.24
C ALA A 90 6.79 -0.62 3.11
N LEU A 91 6.94 -0.05 1.91
CA LEU A 91 7.46 -0.71 0.72
C LEU A 91 8.88 -1.23 0.99
N ARG A 92 9.77 -0.38 1.50
CA ARG A 92 11.17 -0.70 1.80
C ARG A 92 11.30 -1.93 2.70
N VAL A 93 10.45 -2.06 3.72
CA VAL A 93 10.46 -3.21 4.63
C VAL A 93 9.87 -4.44 3.96
N ARG A 94 8.72 -4.28 3.29
CA ARG A 94 7.97 -5.39 2.67
C ARG A 94 8.69 -5.99 1.47
N GLU A 95 9.48 -5.21 0.73
CA GLU A 95 10.34 -5.72 -0.36
C GLU A 95 11.44 -6.66 0.14
N ARG A 96 12.02 -6.38 1.32
CA ARG A 96 13.07 -7.23 1.88
C ARG A 96 12.53 -8.50 2.53
N LYS A 97 11.44 -8.41 3.30
CA LYS A 97 10.98 -9.52 4.15
C LYS A 97 9.48 -9.53 4.49
N GLY A 98 8.66 -8.78 3.76
CA GLY A 98 7.21 -8.77 3.99
C GLY A 98 6.49 -9.93 3.29
N PRO A 99 5.27 -10.27 3.73
CA PRO A 99 4.38 -11.14 2.98
C PRO A 99 4.12 -10.56 1.58
N LYS A 100 4.00 -11.44 0.58
CA LYS A 100 3.79 -11.01 -0.82
C LYS A 100 2.45 -10.29 -1.02
N SER A 101 1.41 -10.70 -0.30
CA SER A 101 0.11 -10.02 -0.27
C SER A 101 0.23 -8.58 0.21
N ASP A 102 0.90 -8.37 1.34
CA ASP A 102 1.13 -7.06 1.94
C ASP A 102 1.94 -6.13 1.03
N LEU A 103 2.96 -6.69 0.37
CA LEU A 103 3.74 -5.96 -0.62
C LEU A 103 2.89 -5.55 -1.83
N ALA A 104 2.01 -6.43 -2.31
CA ALA A 104 1.09 -6.13 -3.41
C ALA A 104 0.12 -4.99 -3.04
N THR A 105 -0.43 -5.00 -1.83
CA THR A 105 -1.27 -3.90 -1.31
C THR A 105 -0.50 -2.57 -1.27
N THR A 106 0.73 -2.58 -0.76
CA THR A 106 1.57 -1.36 -0.69
C THR A 106 1.81 -0.77 -2.08
N ARG A 107 2.07 -1.63 -3.06
CA ARG A 107 2.27 -1.21 -4.45
C ARG A 107 1.00 -0.67 -5.09
N ASP A 108 -0.16 -1.21 -4.73
CA ASP A 108 -1.45 -0.68 -5.18
C ASP A 108 -1.76 0.69 -4.56
N ASP A 109 -1.46 0.89 -3.27
CA ASP A 109 -1.60 2.18 -2.60
C ASP A 109 -0.68 3.25 -3.20
N LEU A 110 0.58 2.91 -3.51
CA LEU A 110 1.47 3.80 -4.28
C LEU A 110 0.95 4.02 -5.70
N GLY A 111 0.39 3.01 -6.34
CA GLY A 111 -0.27 3.15 -7.64
C GLY A 111 -1.42 4.15 -7.58
N ARG A 112 -2.21 4.13 -6.50
CA ARG A 112 -3.27 5.11 -6.24
C ARG A 112 -2.72 6.51 -6.01
N LEU A 113 -1.61 6.63 -5.29
CA LEU A 113 -0.93 7.91 -5.11
C LEU A 113 -0.55 8.54 -6.45
N PHE A 114 0.08 7.76 -7.33
CA PHE A 114 0.45 8.22 -8.68
C PHE A 114 -0.77 8.53 -9.55
N GLU A 115 -1.87 7.76 -9.45
CA GLU A 115 -3.14 8.13 -10.08
C GLU A 115 -3.63 9.51 -9.64
N MET A 116 -3.56 9.81 -8.33
CA MET A 116 -3.99 11.10 -7.76
C MET A 116 -3.10 12.26 -8.23
N ARG A 117 -1.83 12.01 -8.53
CA ARG A 117 -0.91 12.98 -9.16
C ARG A 117 -1.05 13.09 -10.68
N GLY A 118 -1.83 12.21 -11.31
CA GLY A 118 -1.96 12.14 -12.78
C GLY A 118 -0.87 11.33 -13.48
N GLU A 119 0.00 10.66 -12.73
CA GLU A 119 1.16 9.90 -13.20
C GLU A 119 0.78 8.44 -13.50
N LEU A 120 -0.12 8.23 -14.47
CA LEU A 120 -0.70 6.91 -14.74
C LEU A 120 0.31 5.84 -15.18
N GLN A 121 1.40 6.25 -15.82
CA GLN A 121 2.49 5.35 -16.21
C GLN A 121 3.22 4.82 -14.96
N ALA A 122 3.61 5.71 -14.04
CA ALA A 122 4.22 5.32 -12.76
C ALA A 122 3.27 4.44 -11.93
N ALA A 123 1.96 4.77 -11.93
CA ALA A 123 0.92 3.97 -11.29
C ALA A 123 0.85 2.53 -11.81
N GLN A 124 0.98 2.35 -13.13
CA GLN A 124 1.00 1.03 -13.76
C GLN A 124 2.28 0.27 -13.39
N GLU A 125 3.44 0.93 -13.51
CA GLU A 125 4.75 0.34 -13.29
C GLU A 125 4.91 -0.20 -11.87
N ILE A 126 4.54 0.60 -10.86
CA ILE A 126 4.68 0.18 -9.46
C ILE A 126 3.83 -1.07 -9.14
N ARG A 127 2.62 -1.16 -9.69
CA ARG A 127 1.75 -2.33 -9.56
C ARG A 127 2.31 -3.55 -10.30
N LEU A 128 2.87 -3.35 -11.50
CA LEU A 128 3.45 -4.42 -12.30
C LEU A 128 4.76 -4.98 -11.74
N LYS A 129 5.45 -4.30 -10.81
CA LYS A 129 6.59 -4.89 -10.07
C LYS A 129 6.23 -6.17 -9.31
N GLY A 130 4.95 -6.44 -9.07
CA GLY A 130 4.46 -7.69 -8.47
C GLY A 130 4.23 -8.83 -9.44
N ALA A 131 4.26 -8.57 -10.76
CA ALA A 131 3.94 -9.55 -11.79
C ALA A 131 4.89 -10.77 -11.75
N PRO A 132 4.44 -11.96 -12.15
CA PRO A 132 3.07 -12.23 -12.62
C PRO A 132 2.06 -12.54 -11.51
N TYR A 133 2.45 -12.70 -10.23
CA TYR A 133 1.56 -13.28 -9.20
C TYR A 133 1.09 -12.35 -8.08
N ASN A 134 1.83 -11.27 -7.81
CA ASN A 134 1.66 -10.44 -6.62
C ASN A 134 1.07 -9.08 -6.98
N ILE A 135 -0.05 -9.10 -7.72
CA ILE A 135 -0.77 -7.89 -8.11
C ILE A 135 -2.08 -7.86 -7.32
N ALA A 136 -2.30 -6.77 -6.59
CA ALA A 136 -3.53 -6.56 -5.84
C ALA A 136 -4.67 -6.09 -6.75
N CYS A 137 -5.90 -6.38 -6.34
CA CYS A 137 -7.08 -5.80 -6.95
C CYS A 137 -7.26 -4.36 -6.46
N GLY A 138 -7.48 -3.40 -7.36
CA GLY A 138 -7.69 -1.99 -7.00
C GLY A 138 -8.99 -1.70 -6.22
N ASN A 139 -9.85 -2.71 -6.01
CA ASN A 139 -10.93 -2.62 -5.04
C ASN A 139 -10.39 -2.91 -3.64
N PHE A 140 -10.26 -1.89 -2.80
CA PHE A 140 -9.75 -2.00 -1.44
C PHE A 140 -10.60 -2.90 -0.51
N ASN A 141 -11.87 -3.16 -0.84
CA ASN A 141 -12.72 -4.10 -0.11
C ASN A 141 -12.62 -5.54 -0.65
N CYS A 142 -11.73 -5.81 -1.60
CA CYS A 142 -11.56 -7.13 -2.15
C CYS A 142 -10.89 -8.07 -1.13
N SER A 143 -11.52 -9.19 -0.83
CA SER A 143 -10.94 -10.23 0.02
C SER A 143 -9.80 -11.01 -0.67
N MET A 144 -9.61 -10.83 -1.98
CA MET A 144 -8.57 -11.47 -2.77
C MET A 144 -7.32 -10.57 -2.83
N LEU A 145 -6.43 -10.76 -1.85
CA LEU A 145 -5.29 -9.88 -1.59
C LEU A 145 -4.16 -9.95 -2.64
N GLN A 146 -4.04 -11.04 -3.40
CA GLN A 146 -3.05 -11.18 -4.46
C GLN A 146 -3.62 -12.02 -5.61
N ASN A 147 -3.28 -11.67 -6.84
CA ASN A 147 -3.78 -12.35 -8.03
C ASN A 147 -2.70 -12.45 -9.11
N SER A 148 -2.79 -13.51 -9.91
CA SER A 148 -2.02 -13.62 -11.15
C SER A 148 -2.50 -12.59 -12.17
N LEU A 149 -1.56 -11.97 -12.90
CA LEU A 149 -1.85 -11.06 -14.01
C LEU A 149 -2.73 -11.73 -15.07
N SER A 150 -2.60 -13.05 -15.27
CA SER A 150 -3.45 -13.83 -16.17
C SER A 150 -4.93 -13.84 -15.77
N ASN A 151 -5.22 -13.62 -14.49
CA ASN A 151 -6.56 -13.70 -13.91
C ASN A 151 -7.12 -12.30 -13.61
N LEU A 152 -6.40 -11.23 -13.95
CA LEU A 152 -6.77 -9.85 -13.70
C LEU A 152 -7.20 -9.16 -14.99
N SER A 153 -8.31 -8.43 -14.91
CA SER A 153 -8.69 -7.46 -15.93
C SER A 153 -8.08 -6.10 -15.60
N ARG A 154 -7.50 -5.42 -16.59
CA ARG A 154 -7.05 -4.03 -16.43
C ARG A 154 -8.13 -3.04 -16.84
N CYS A 155 -8.17 -1.87 -16.22
CA CYS A 155 -9.07 -0.79 -16.65
C CYS A 155 -8.92 -0.55 -18.17
N SER A 156 -10.03 -0.52 -18.90
CA SER A 156 -10.02 -0.44 -20.36
C SER A 156 -9.49 0.90 -20.90
N VAL A 157 -9.54 1.96 -20.09
CA VAL A 157 -9.11 3.32 -20.44
C VAL A 157 -7.66 3.55 -20.06
N CYS A 158 -7.34 3.55 -18.76
CA CYS A 158 -6.00 3.93 -18.29
C CYS A 158 -4.99 2.79 -18.31
N LYS A 159 -5.42 1.52 -18.34
CA LYS A 159 -4.55 0.34 -18.22
C LYS A 159 -3.70 0.26 -16.93
N ALA A 160 -3.84 1.21 -16.02
CA ALA A 160 -3.01 1.36 -14.81
C ALA A 160 -3.55 0.62 -13.57
N VAL A 161 -4.85 0.31 -13.52
CA VAL A 161 -5.50 -0.39 -12.39
C VAL A 161 -5.96 -1.78 -12.81
N PHE A 162 -5.86 -2.74 -11.90
CA PHE A 162 -6.18 -4.15 -12.12
C PHE A 162 -7.32 -4.61 -11.21
N TYR A 163 -8.18 -5.50 -11.72
CA TYR A 163 -9.35 -6.00 -11.02
C TYR A 163 -9.48 -7.52 -11.21
N CYS A 164 -9.75 -8.25 -10.12
CA CYS A 164 -9.99 -9.70 -10.18
C CYS A 164 -11.36 -10.06 -10.75
N SER A 165 -12.28 -9.10 -10.81
CA SER A 165 -13.64 -9.31 -11.33
C SER A 165 -14.32 -7.99 -11.69
N GLN A 166 -15.35 -8.06 -12.54
CA GLN A 166 -16.18 -6.91 -12.88
C GLN A 166 -16.89 -6.27 -11.66
N PRO A 167 -17.42 -7.03 -10.68
CA PRO A 167 -17.92 -6.45 -9.43
C PRO A 167 -16.89 -5.58 -8.70
N CYS A 168 -15.63 -6.02 -8.62
CA CYS A 168 -14.58 -5.21 -8.01
C CYS A 168 -14.32 -3.90 -8.76
N GLN A 169 -14.27 -3.95 -10.10
CA GLN A 169 -14.14 -2.75 -10.92
C GLN A 169 -15.29 -1.76 -10.67
N ARG A 170 -16.54 -2.25 -10.59
CA ARG A 170 -17.72 -1.40 -10.33
C ARG A 170 -17.69 -0.79 -8.93
N ALA A 171 -17.28 -1.56 -7.92
CA ALA A 171 -17.16 -1.09 -6.55
C ALA A 171 -16.12 0.04 -6.41
N ASP A 172 -15.00 -0.07 -7.12
CA ASP A 172 -13.93 0.92 -7.11
C ASP A 172 -14.23 2.16 -7.98
N TRP A 173 -15.12 2.04 -8.97
CA TRP A 173 -15.32 3.04 -10.01
C TRP A 173 -15.58 4.46 -9.50
N ARG A 174 -16.33 4.63 -8.40
CA ARG A 174 -16.60 5.96 -7.82
C ARG A 174 -15.33 6.71 -7.45
N ARG A 175 -14.31 6.00 -6.96
CA ARG A 175 -12.99 6.53 -6.64
C ARG A 175 -12.14 6.68 -7.90
N HIS A 176 -11.99 5.58 -8.64
CA HIS A 176 -11.07 5.51 -9.78
C HIS A 176 -11.42 6.49 -10.91
N LYS A 177 -12.71 6.71 -11.21
CA LYS A 177 -13.15 7.58 -12.33
C LYS A 177 -12.66 9.03 -12.22
N LYS A 178 -12.34 9.51 -11.01
CA LYS A 178 -11.78 10.85 -10.80
C LYS A 178 -10.41 11.03 -11.47
N TYR A 179 -9.64 9.96 -11.53
CA TYR A 179 -8.24 9.95 -11.97
C TYR A 179 -8.02 9.18 -13.28
N CYS A 180 -9.01 8.40 -13.72
CA CYS A 180 -8.93 7.57 -14.91
C CYS A 180 -8.84 8.40 -16.20
N ARG A 181 -7.69 8.37 -16.87
CA ARG A 181 -7.45 8.95 -18.20
C ARG A 181 -6.61 7.99 -19.05
N ARG A 182 -6.50 8.21 -20.36
CA ARG A 182 -5.58 7.41 -21.18
C ARG A 182 -4.15 7.72 -20.74
N ILE A 183 -3.30 6.70 -20.64
CA ILE A 183 -1.86 6.93 -20.56
C ILE A 183 -1.47 7.64 -21.85
N GLU A 184 -0.90 8.83 -21.73
CA GLU A 184 -0.34 9.53 -22.87
C GLU A 184 0.87 8.73 -23.32
N ASN A 185 0.79 8.17 -24.53
CA ASN A 185 1.99 7.68 -25.19
C ASN A 185 2.84 8.93 -25.43
N ASN A 186 3.95 9.09 -24.70
CA ASN A 186 5.00 10.02 -25.11
C ASN A 186 5.63 9.51 -26.41
N VAL A 187 4.89 9.63 -27.51
CA VAL A 187 5.46 9.77 -28.85
C VAL A 187 5.82 11.24 -28.97
N ASN A 188 6.83 11.67 -28.21
CA ASN A 188 7.46 12.97 -28.46
C ASN A 188 8.12 12.87 -29.84
N ASN A 189 7.68 13.68 -30.81
CA ASN A 189 8.22 15.02 -31.03
C ASN A 189 9.75 15.04 -31.10
N GLU A 190 10.30 14.26 -32.02
CA GLU A 190 11.54 14.58 -32.74
C GLU A 190 11.23 14.51 -34.24
N THR A 191 10.74 15.61 -34.83
CA THR A 191 10.87 16.00 -36.26
C THR A 191 9.91 17.16 -36.58
N SER A 192 10.35 18.40 -36.34
CA SER A 192 9.99 19.58 -37.15
C SER A 192 10.66 20.84 -36.60
N HIS A 193 11.99 20.78 -36.46
CA HIS A 193 12.85 21.96 -36.58
C HIS A 193 14.01 21.60 -37.51
N LEU A 194 13.70 21.58 -38.81
CA LEU A 194 14.60 21.89 -39.92
C LEU A 194 13.79 22.68 -40.94
#